data_AF-A0A3E0WMX2-F1
#
_entry.id   AF-A0A3E0WMX2-F1
#
_cell.length_a   1.000
_cell.length_b   1.000
_cell.length_c   1.000
_cell.angle_alpha   90.00
_cell.angle_beta   90.00
_cell.angle_gamma   90.00
#
_symmetry.space_group_name_H-M   'P 1'
#
loop_
_entity.id
_entity.type
_entity.pdbx_description
1 polymer ?
#
loop_
_entity_poly.entity_id
_entity_poly.type
_entity_poly.pdbx_seq_one_letter_code
_entity_poly.pdbx_strand_id
1 'polypeptide(L)'
;MTDTNGQHDIDDLIKLFDDTFRVRENTVLVRGEDEPIYLPADAQHPQHRIIFAHGFYASALHEIAHWCIAGRQRRQLVDYGYWYHPDGRDEAEQAAFEKVEAKPQAVEWALSIAAGFTFNVSVDNLSGVPVDRQAFRRRVYDELCRYYARGFPPRAELFMQRLSAYYGTTFQLPQARRGRARYRAVFSDSCELNDTWTVWLLIFVGSRKTLNRPNATAHAPRFLPRRVRGLLGRAVDDAYFMR
;
A
#
# COMPACT_ATOMS: atom_id res chain seq x y z
N MET A 1 -15.96 -9.50 13.46
CA MET A 1 -15.47 -9.50 14.86
C MET A 1 -15.37 -8.04 15.28
N THR A 2 -16.12 -7.64 16.30
CA THR A 2 -16.04 -6.28 16.84
C THR A 2 -14.78 -6.12 17.70
N ASP A 3 -14.23 -4.91 17.76
CA ASP A 3 -13.19 -4.58 18.72
C ASP A 3 -13.72 -4.73 20.17
N THR A 4 -12.85 -4.61 21.17
CA THR A 4 -13.15 -4.88 22.60
C THR A 4 -14.29 -4.04 23.19
N ASN A 5 -14.86 -3.07 22.46
CA ASN A 5 -16.03 -2.28 22.85
C ASN A 5 -17.28 -2.52 21.99
N GLY A 6 -17.25 -3.43 21.01
CA GLY A 6 -18.42 -3.67 20.16
C GLY A 6 -18.64 -2.59 19.08
N GLN A 7 -17.70 -1.66 18.90
CA GLN A 7 -17.98 -0.39 18.21
C GLN A 7 -17.60 -0.40 16.71
N HIS A 8 -16.69 -1.29 16.31
CA HIS A 8 -16.23 -1.38 14.91
C HIS A 8 -16.69 -2.69 14.26
N ASP A 9 -17.75 -2.62 13.47
CA ASP A 9 -18.13 -3.69 12.55
C ASP A 9 -17.39 -3.52 11.22
N ILE A 10 -16.93 -4.63 10.66
CA ILE A 10 -16.30 -4.66 9.34
C ILE A 10 -17.33 -4.36 8.23
N ASP A 11 -18.60 -4.71 8.42
CA ASP A 11 -19.65 -4.44 7.44
C ASP A 11 -19.95 -2.94 7.33
N ASP A 12 -19.81 -2.18 8.42
CA ASP A 12 -19.85 -0.72 8.39
C ASP A 12 -18.71 -0.15 7.55
N LEU A 13 -17.49 -0.67 7.72
CA LEU A 13 -16.33 -0.19 6.97
C LEU A 13 -16.47 -0.45 5.46
N ILE A 14 -16.94 -1.65 5.08
CA ILE A 14 -17.24 -2.01 3.69
C ILE A 14 -18.29 -1.05 3.13
N LYS A 15 -19.40 -0.87 3.84
CA LYS A 15 -20.48 0.02 3.39
C LYS A 15 -19.99 1.45 3.22
N LEU A 16 -19.25 1.99 4.20
CA LEU A 16 -18.72 3.35 4.15
C LEU A 16 -17.73 3.52 3.00
N PHE A 17 -16.86 2.53 2.76
CA PHE A 17 -15.92 2.55 1.65
C PHE A 17 -16.66 2.55 0.31
N ASP A 18 -17.58 1.60 0.12
CA ASP A 18 -18.34 1.43 -1.12
C ASP A 18 -19.23 2.64 -1.42
N ASP A 19 -19.94 3.17 -0.43
CA ASP A 19 -20.73 4.42 -0.56
C ASP A 19 -19.85 5.61 -0.96
N THR A 20 -18.57 5.57 -0.60
CA THR A 20 -17.62 6.65 -0.90
C THR A 20 -16.99 6.48 -2.28
N PHE A 21 -16.56 5.27 -2.65
CA PHE A 21 -15.64 5.04 -3.77
C PHE A 21 -16.18 4.18 -4.90
N ARG A 22 -17.29 3.46 -4.72
CA ARG A 22 -17.86 2.57 -5.76
C ARG A 22 -18.11 3.31 -7.06
N VAL A 23 -18.73 4.48 -7.01
CA VAL A 23 -19.04 5.29 -8.20
C VAL A 23 -17.85 6.16 -8.61
N ARG A 24 -17.19 6.80 -7.64
CA ARG A 24 -16.15 7.81 -7.90
C ARG A 24 -14.83 7.22 -8.40
N GLU A 25 -14.47 6.04 -7.92
CA GLU A 25 -13.18 5.39 -8.20
C GLU A 25 -13.37 3.97 -8.78
N ASN A 26 -14.60 3.58 -9.10
CA ASN A 26 -14.94 2.24 -9.59
C ASN A 26 -14.36 1.11 -8.71
N THR A 27 -14.27 1.33 -7.39
CA THR A 27 -13.58 0.40 -6.48
C THR A 27 -14.49 0.02 -5.33
N VAL A 28 -14.49 -1.27 -4.99
CA VAL A 28 -15.23 -1.84 -3.85
C VAL A 28 -14.29 -2.52 -2.86
N LEU A 29 -14.70 -2.59 -1.61
CA LEU A 29 -14.01 -3.33 -0.55
C LEU A 29 -14.68 -4.70 -0.37
N VAL A 30 -13.89 -5.77 -0.42
CA VAL A 30 -14.38 -7.15 -0.39
C VAL A 30 -13.70 -7.91 0.73
N ARG A 31 -14.51 -8.58 1.56
CA ARG A 31 -14.01 -9.51 2.57
C ARG A 31 -13.46 -10.76 1.88
N GLY A 32 -12.17 -11.02 2.03
CA GLY A 32 -11.51 -12.25 1.62
C GLY A 32 -11.27 -13.19 2.80
N GLU A 33 -11.00 -14.45 2.48
CA GLU A 33 -10.66 -15.48 3.46
C GLU A 33 -9.15 -15.58 3.67
N ASP A 34 -8.38 -15.58 2.58
CA ASP A 34 -6.94 -15.87 2.56
C ASP A 34 -6.07 -14.60 2.51
N GLU A 35 -5.28 -14.43 1.45
CA GLU A 35 -4.36 -13.29 1.29
C GLU A 35 -5.08 -12.01 0.85
N PRO A 36 -4.63 -10.84 1.34
CA PRO A 36 -5.08 -9.58 0.78
C PRO A 36 -4.56 -9.43 -0.66
N ILE A 37 -5.39 -8.86 -1.53
CA ILE A 37 -5.03 -8.62 -2.93
C ILE A 37 -5.87 -7.50 -3.53
N TYR A 38 -5.23 -6.65 -4.31
CA TYR A 38 -5.94 -5.74 -5.21
C TYR A 38 -6.15 -6.37 -6.58
N LEU A 39 -7.40 -6.40 -7.05
CA LEU A 39 -7.75 -6.86 -8.39
C LEU A 39 -8.34 -5.71 -9.21
N PRO A 40 -7.75 -5.36 -10.37
CA PRO A 40 -8.35 -4.37 -11.23
C PRO A 40 -9.68 -4.88 -11.83
N ALA A 41 -10.51 -3.95 -12.30
CA ALA A 41 -11.70 -4.29 -13.07
C ALA A 41 -11.32 -5.08 -14.33
N ASP A 42 -12.15 -6.05 -14.69
CA ASP A 42 -11.98 -6.92 -15.85
C ASP A 42 -13.35 -7.23 -16.48
N ALA A 43 -13.37 -8.06 -17.53
CA ALA A 43 -14.60 -8.41 -18.25
C ALA A 43 -15.62 -9.17 -17.40
N GLN A 44 -15.18 -9.88 -16.36
CA GLN A 44 -16.04 -10.62 -15.43
C GLN A 44 -16.46 -9.74 -14.24
N HIS A 45 -15.61 -8.80 -13.84
CA HIS A 45 -15.82 -7.92 -12.69
C HIS A 45 -15.59 -6.46 -13.10
N PRO A 46 -16.66 -5.71 -13.42
CA PRO A 46 -16.52 -4.34 -13.92
C PRO A 46 -16.01 -3.33 -12.88
N GLN A 47 -15.83 -3.74 -11.62
CA GLN A 47 -15.31 -2.91 -10.53
C GLN A 47 -13.95 -3.43 -10.06
N HIS A 48 -13.04 -2.52 -9.73
CA HIS A 48 -11.84 -2.84 -8.98
C HIS A 48 -12.21 -3.35 -7.59
N ARG A 49 -11.42 -4.28 -7.05
CA ARG A 49 -11.66 -4.90 -5.75
C ARG A 49 -10.43 -4.80 -4.87
N ILE A 50 -10.60 -4.24 -3.69
CA ILE A 50 -9.64 -4.35 -2.59
C ILE A 50 -10.11 -5.53 -1.75
N ILE A 51 -9.40 -6.64 -1.81
CA ILE A 51 -9.71 -7.83 -1.03
C ILE A 51 -8.81 -7.83 0.20
N PHE A 52 -9.39 -7.84 1.39
CA PHE A 52 -8.66 -7.85 2.67
C PHE A 52 -8.88 -9.18 3.40
N ALA A 53 -7.92 -9.56 4.24
CA ALA A 53 -7.85 -10.90 4.82
C ALA A 53 -8.67 -11.05 6.12
N HIS A 54 -9.22 -12.25 6.34
CA HIS A 54 -9.78 -12.73 7.61
C HIS A 54 -10.90 -11.88 8.25
N GLY A 55 -11.52 -10.95 7.51
CA GLY A 55 -12.59 -10.12 8.06
C GLY A 55 -12.15 -9.13 9.15
N PHE A 56 -10.85 -8.86 9.30
CA PHE A 56 -10.33 -7.98 10.36
C PHE A 56 -10.36 -6.51 9.96
N TYR A 57 -10.87 -5.66 10.86
CA TYR A 57 -10.96 -4.21 10.66
C TYR A 57 -9.59 -3.56 10.37
N ALA A 58 -8.56 -3.96 11.12
CA ALA A 58 -7.19 -3.49 10.90
C ALA A 58 -6.65 -3.89 9.52
N SER A 59 -6.90 -5.13 9.07
CA SER A 59 -6.50 -5.59 7.73
C SER A 59 -7.19 -4.75 6.65
N ALA A 60 -8.49 -4.51 6.78
CA ALA A 60 -9.21 -3.67 5.82
C ALA A 60 -8.68 -2.23 5.78
N LEU A 61 -8.41 -1.60 6.94
CA LEU A 61 -7.81 -0.25 6.98
C LEU A 61 -6.44 -0.21 6.32
N HIS A 62 -5.62 -1.24 6.53
CA HIS A 62 -4.30 -1.36 5.92
C HIS A 62 -4.40 -1.44 4.38
N GLU A 63 -5.27 -2.30 3.84
CA GLU A 63 -5.47 -2.41 2.39
C GLU A 63 -6.00 -1.10 1.77
N ILE A 64 -6.92 -0.43 2.45
CA ILE A 64 -7.42 0.88 2.02
C ILE A 64 -6.29 1.92 2.01
N ALA A 65 -5.38 1.88 2.99
CA ALA A 65 -4.25 2.79 3.05
C ALA A 65 -3.28 2.58 1.86
N HIS A 66 -2.94 1.34 1.53
CA HIS A 66 -2.18 1.01 0.31
C HIS A 66 -2.88 1.51 -0.95
N TRP A 67 -4.18 1.23 -1.05
CA TRP A 67 -4.98 1.68 -2.18
C TRP A 67 -4.94 3.21 -2.31
N CYS A 68 -5.06 3.96 -1.21
CA CYS A 68 -5.06 5.42 -1.17
C CYS A 68 -3.74 6.04 -1.70
N ILE A 69 -2.63 5.34 -1.53
CA ILE A 69 -1.30 5.76 -2.00
C ILE A 69 -1.07 5.35 -3.46
N ALA A 70 -1.53 4.18 -3.87
CA ALA A 70 -1.30 3.67 -5.22
C ALA A 70 -1.91 4.58 -6.29
N GLY A 71 -1.09 5.12 -7.20
CA GLY A 71 -1.52 6.00 -8.28
C GLY A 71 -2.41 5.33 -9.34
N ARG A 72 -3.04 6.11 -10.22
CA ARG A 72 -4.02 5.60 -11.22
C ARG A 72 -3.47 4.48 -12.11
N GLN A 73 -2.23 4.60 -12.58
CA GLN A 73 -1.57 3.57 -13.41
C GLN A 73 -1.35 2.27 -12.63
N ARG A 74 -0.89 2.38 -11.38
CA ARG A 74 -0.67 1.23 -10.49
C ARG A 74 -1.98 0.49 -10.21
N ARG A 75 -3.10 1.20 -10.09
CA ARG A 75 -4.45 0.62 -9.94
C ARG A 75 -4.98 -0.12 -11.18
N GLN A 76 -4.22 -0.18 -12.27
CA GLN A 76 -4.53 -1.07 -13.40
C GLN A 76 -3.80 -2.41 -13.32
N LEU A 77 -2.96 -2.60 -12.31
CA LEU A 77 -2.16 -3.81 -12.12
C LEU A 77 -2.69 -4.58 -10.91
N VAL A 78 -2.68 -5.90 -11.02
CA VAL A 78 -2.89 -6.80 -9.87
C VAL A 78 -1.89 -6.42 -8.78
N ASP A 79 -2.42 -6.25 -7.57
CA ASP A 79 -1.66 -5.88 -6.37
C ASP A 79 -0.78 -4.62 -6.56
N TYR A 80 -1.28 -3.66 -7.34
CA TYR A 80 -0.57 -2.44 -7.70
C TYR A 80 0.77 -2.66 -8.45
N GLY A 81 0.99 -3.88 -8.96
CA GLY A 81 2.26 -4.30 -9.54
C GLY A 81 3.39 -4.44 -8.52
N TYR A 82 3.06 -4.58 -7.23
CA TYR A 82 4.03 -4.96 -6.20
C TYR A 82 4.33 -6.45 -6.28
N TRP A 83 5.56 -6.81 -5.92
CA TRP A 83 6.03 -8.19 -5.93
C TRP A 83 6.10 -8.70 -4.50
N TYR A 84 5.62 -9.94 -4.32
CA TYR A 84 5.76 -10.66 -3.08
C TYR A 84 7.24 -10.95 -2.81
N HIS A 85 7.63 -10.76 -1.56
CA HIS A 85 8.90 -11.23 -1.07
C HIS A 85 8.63 -12.03 0.20
N PRO A 86 9.17 -13.25 0.29
CA PRO A 86 8.87 -14.16 1.39
C PRO A 86 9.34 -13.59 2.73
N ASP A 87 8.77 -14.14 3.80
CA ASP A 87 9.23 -13.95 5.17
C ASP A 87 10.71 -14.36 5.32
N GLY A 88 11.37 -13.87 6.37
CA GLY A 88 12.79 -14.17 6.62
C GLY A 88 13.75 -13.12 6.08
N ARG A 89 13.34 -11.85 6.12
CA ARG A 89 14.19 -10.73 5.66
C ARG A 89 15.42 -10.54 6.51
N ASP A 90 16.51 -10.20 5.85
CA ASP A 90 17.69 -9.64 6.49
C ASP A 90 17.49 -8.17 6.90
N GLU A 91 18.49 -7.58 7.54
CA GLU A 91 18.43 -6.19 8.02
C GLU A 91 18.26 -5.17 6.88
N ALA A 92 18.90 -5.38 5.74
CA ALA A 92 18.85 -4.47 4.61
C ALA A 92 17.49 -4.54 3.91
N GLU A 93 16.95 -5.74 3.72
CA GLU A 93 15.63 -6.00 3.19
C GLU A 93 14.53 -5.44 4.11
N GLN A 94 14.68 -5.62 5.42
CA GLN A 94 13.76 -5.04 6.40
C GLN A 94 13.81 -3.50 6.38
N ALA A 95 14.99 -2.90 6.29
CA ALA A 95 15.12 -1.44 6.20
C ALA A 95 14.49 -0.88 4.90
N ALA A 96 14.65 -1.58 3.78
CA ALA A 96 14.03 -1.22 2.52
C ALA A 96 12.49 -1.27 2.61
N PHE A 97 11.96 -2.31 3.25
CA PHE A 97 10.52 -2.41 3.54
C PHE A 97 10.01 -1.27 4.40
N GLU A 98 10.64 -1.01 5.54
CA GLU A 98 10.15 0.01 6.46
C GLU A 98 10.16 1.40 5.83
N LYS A 99 11.06 1.66 4.89
CA LYS A 99 11.08 2.90 4.11
C LYS A 99 9.83 3.04 3.23
N VAL A 100 9.35 1.94 2.64
CA VAL A 100 8.17 1.93 1.78
C VAL A 100 6.87 1.91 2.58
N GLU A 101 6.85 1.18 3.69
CA GLU A 101 5.69 0.97 4.55
C GLU A 101 5.34 2.14 5.46
N ALA A 102 6.29 3.05 5.72
CA ALA A 102 6.03 4.19 6.57
C ALA A 102 4.86 5.04 6.08
N LYS A 103 4.69 5.15 4.75
CA LYS A 103 3.61 5.92 4.12
C LYS A 103 2.23 5.27 4.27
N PRO A 104 2.00 4.01 3.83
CA PRO A 104 0.71 3.34 4.01
C PRO A 104 0.34 3.23 5.48
N GLN A 105 1.28 2.86 6.36
CA GLN A 105 0.96 2.76 7.79
C GLN A 105 0.67 4.12 8.45
N ALA A 106 1.18 5.23 7.90
CA ALA A 106 0.80 6.57 8.36
C ALA A 106 -0.63 6.92 7.94
N VAL A 107 -1.03 6.55 6.72
CA VAL A 107 -2.43 6.68 6.27
C VAL A 107 -3.34 5.76 7.07
N GLU A 108 -2.95 4.50 7.32
CA GLU A 108 -3.68 3.55 8.16
C GLU A 108 -3.89 4.10 9.57
N TRP A 109 -2.87 4.71 10.16
CA TRP A 109 -2.99 5.36 11.46
C TRP A 109 -3.98 6.53 11.41
N ALA A 110 -3.94 7.34 10.35
CA ALA A 110 -4.88 8.44 10.19
C ALA A 110 -6.34 7.98 10.05
N LEU A 111 -6.58 6.92 9.27
CA LEU A 111 -7.89 6.28 9.14
C LEU A 111 -8.35 5.67 10.47
N SER A 112 -7.44 5.04 11.21
CA SER A 112 -7.72 4.50 12.54
C SER A 112 -8.17 5.59 13.50
N ILE A 113 -7.49 6.75 13.52
CA ILE A 113 -7.90 7.91 14.33
C ILE A 113 -9.29 8.39 13.91
N ALA A 114 -9.54 8.52 12.60
CA ALA A 114 -10.84 8.94 12.08
C ALA A 114 -11.96 7.95 12.40
N ALA A 115 -11.66 6.66 12.48
CA ALA A 115 -12.61 5.64 12.91
C ALA A 115 -12.75 5.53 14.44
N GLY A 116 -11.85 6.13 15.23
CA GLY A 116 -11.76 5.87 16.67
C GLY A 116 -11.23 4.46 16.99
N PHE A 117 -10.51 3.85 16.06
CA PHE A 117 -9.92 2.52 16.16
C PHE A 117 -8.46 2.56 16.64
N THR A 118 -8.00 1.51 17.31
CA THR A 118 -6.62 1.44 17.83
C THR A 118 -5.64 0.99 16.75
N PHE A 119 -4.66 1.85 16.43
CA PHE A 119 -3.59 1.53 15.49
C PHE A 119 -2.38 0.86 16.14
N ASN A 120 -1.90 -0.21 15.49
CA ASN A 120 -0.65 -0.90 15.80
C ASN A 120 0.21 -1.03 14.55
N VAL A 121 1.50 -0.69 14.66
CA VAL A 121 2.44 -0.81 13.55
C VAL A 121 2.69 -2.29 13.20
N SER A 122 2.69 -2.63 11.92
CA SER A 122 3.02 -3.96 11.41
C SER A 122 4.44 -3.99 10.85
N VAL A 123 5.31 -4.84 11.40
CA VAL A 123 6.70 -5.01 10.92
C VAL A 123 6.86 -6.18 9.95
N ASP A 124 5.84 -7.03 9.85
CA ASP A 124 5.67 -8.12 8.86
C ASP A 124 6.87 -9.08 8.68
N ASN A 125 7.69 -9.30 9.70
CA ASN A 125 8.86 -10.19 9.63
C ASN A 125 8.81 -11.20 10.79
N LEU A 126 8.18 -12.36 10.57
CA LEU A 126 7.94 -13.36 11.62
C LEU A 126 9.14 -14.29 11.79
N SER A 127 9.83 -14.61 10.69
CA SER A 127 10.94 -15.58 10.64
C SER A 127 12.30 -14.94 10.35
N GLY A 128 12.36 -13.61 10.26
CA GLY A 128 13.59 -12.86 9.95
C GLY A 128 14.28 -12.27 11.18
N VAL A 129 15.09 -11.24 10.95
CA VAL A 129 15.83 -10.56 12.01
C VAL A 129 14.91 -9.86 13.02
N PRO A 130 15.30 -9.75 14.31
CA PRO A 130 14.55 -8.95 15.28
C PRO A 130 14.38 -7.51 14.81
N VAL A 131 13.13 -7.04 14.73
CA VAL A 131 12.81 -5.69 14.26
C VAL A 131 12.57 -4.74 15.42
N ASP A 132 13.22 -3.56 15.42
CA ASP A 132 12.91 -2.48 16.36
C ASP A 132 11.56 -1.82 16.00
N ARG A 133 10.49 -2.44 16.51
CA ARG A 133 9.11 -1.98 16.34
C ARG A 133 8.90 -0.55 16.83
N GLN A 134 9.64 -0.10 17.85
CA GLN A 134 9.49 1.27 18.35
C GLN A 134 10.13 2.29 17.40
N ALA A 135 11.30 1.98 16.84
CA ALA A 135 11.90 2.79 15.79
C ALA A 135 11.00 2.88 14.57
N PHE A 136 10.40 1.77 14.14
CA PHE A 136 9.50 1.80 13.00
C PHE A 136 8.23 2.61 13.30
N ARG A 137 7.62 2.43 14.48
CA ARG A 137 6.49 3.26 14.93
C ARG A 137 6.83 4.76 14.92
N ARG A 138 8.04 5.16 15.31
CA ARG A 138 8.49 6.57 15.23
C ARG A 138 8.54 7.06 13.79
N ARG A 139 9.10 6.27 12.85
CA ARG A 139 9.11 6.62 11.43
C ARG A 139 7.71 6.81 10.85
N VAL A 140 6.77 5.92 11.20
CA VAL A 140 5.36 6.03 10.80
C VAL A 140 4.72 7.30 11.38
N TYR A 141 5.00 7.61 12.66
CA TYR A 141 4.51 8.83 13.30
C TYR A 141 5.06 10.10 12.63
N ASP A 142 6.33 10.12 12.24
CA ASP A 142 6.93 11.25 11.52
C ASP A 142 6.24 11.45 10.15
N GLU A 143 5.94 10.36 9.43
CA GLU A 143 5.20 10.44 8.16
C GLU A 143 3.75 10.88 8.36
N LEU A 144 3.08 10.43 9.43
CA LEU A 144 1.75 10.94 9.82
C LEU A 144 1.78 12.45 10.09
N CYS A 145 2.80 12.94 10.79
CA CYS A 145 2.99 14.38 11.01
C CYS A 145 3.21 15.14 9.70
N ARG A 146 3.97 14.56 8.75
CA ARG A 146 4.16 15.16 7.42
C ARG A 146 2.85 15.25 6.65
N TYR A 147 2.05 14.18 6.61
CA TYR A 147 0.74 14.22 5.97
C TYR A 147 -0.21 15.22 6.65
N TYR A 148 -0.21 15.29 7.98
CA TYR A 148 -1.02 16.28 8.69
C TYR A 148 -0.63 17.72 8.33
N ALA A 149 0.67 18.00 8.17
CA ALA A 149 1.16 19.33 7.83
C ALA A 149 0.99 19.70 6.35
N ARG A 150 1.08 18.72 5.44
CA ARG A 150 1.15 18.95 3.98
C ARG A 150 -0.12 18.54 3.22
N GLY A 151 -1.06 17.87 3.89
CA GLY A 151 -2.23 17.25 3.28
C GLY A 151 -2.05 15.74 3.10
N PHE A 152 -3.13 15.00 3.35
CA PHE A 152 -3.21 13.57 3.09
C PHE A 152 -3.47 13.31 1.59
N PRO A 153 -3.22 12.09 1.08
CA PRO A 153 -3.71 11.70 -0.24
C PRO A 153 -5.22 11.97 -0.35
N PRO A 154 -5.74 12.56 -1.46
CA PRO A 154 -7.13 13.02 -1.52
C PRO A 154 -8.18 11.94 -1.21
N ARG A 155 -7.90 10.68 -1.57
CA ARG A 155 -8.78 9.55 -1.23
C ARG A 155 -8.75 9.22 0.26
N ALA A 156 -7.58 9.28 0.90
CA ALA A 156 -7.47 9.10 2.34
C ALA A 156 -8.21 10.22 3.07
N GLU A 157 -8.01 11.49 2.68
CA GLU A 157 -8.69 12.62 3.31
C GLU A 157 -10.21 12.52 3.20
N LEU A 158 -10.73 12.19 2.02
CA LEU A 158 -12.16 11.96 1.82
C LEU A 158 -12.67 10.83 2.73
N PHE A 159 -11.93 9.72 2.83
CA PHE A 159 -12.36 8.61 3.66
C PHE A 159 -12.28 8.92 5.16
N MET A 160 -11.25 9.64 5.61
CA MET A 160 -11.14 10.15 6.97
C MET A 160 -12.37 10.97 7.36
N GLN A 161 -12.81 11.89 6.49
CA GLN A 161 -14.02 12.69 6.75
C GLN A 161 -15.27 11.81 6.89
N ARG A 162 -15.39 10.76 6.06
CA ARG A 162 -16.53 9.83 6.10
C ARG A 162 -16.52 8.98 7.38
N LEU A 163 -15.36 8.48 7.79
CA LEU A 163 -15.18 7.74 9.03
C LEU A 163 -15.48 8.63 10.24
N SER A 164 -14.90 9.83 10.31
CA SER A 164 -15.14 10.75 11.43
C SER A 164 -16.60 11.17 11.56
N ALA A 165 -17.28 11.40 10.44
CA ALA A 165 -18.71 11.71 10.45
C ALA A 165 -19.56 10.53 10.94
N TYR A 166 -19.21 9.30 10.55
CA TYR A 166 -19.96 8.09 10.96
C TYR A 166 -19.74 7.74 12.44
N TYR A 167 -18.49 7.73 12.89
CA TYR A 167 -18.13 7.33 14.26
C TYR A 167 -18.16 8.49 15.27
N GLY A 168 -18.49 9.72 14.83
CA GLY A 168 -18.56 10.90 15.69
C GLY A 168 -17.20 11.30 16.29
N THR A 169 -16.11 11.05 15.56
CA THR A 169 -14.75 11.36 16.03
C THR A 169 -14.27 12.70 15.50
N THR A 170 -13.27 13.27 16.17
CA THR A 170 -12.52 14.41 15.66
C THR A 170 -11.08 13.98 15.45
N PHE A 171 -10.57 14.19 14.24
CA PHE A 171 -9.17 13.89 13.96
C PHE A 171 -8.26 14.78 14.82
N GLN A 172 -7.41 14.14 15.62
CA GLN A 172 -6.37 14.80 16.39
C GLN A 172 -5.09 13.98 16.29
N LEU A 173 -3.96 14.64 16.05
CA LEU A 173 -2.68 13.96 16.08
C LEU A 173 -2.46 13.33 17.46
N PRO A 174 -2.02 12.06 17.54
CA PRO A 174 -1.67 11.44 18.80
C PRO A 174 -0.54 12.24 19.45
N GLN A 175 -0.69 12.61 20.72
CA GLN A 175 0.43 13.22 21.42
C GLN A 175 1.59 12.22 21.50
N ALA A 176 2.79 12.64 21.09
CA ALA A 176 3.99 11.89 21.41
C ALA A 176 4.04 11.70 22.94
N ARG A 177 3.96 10.46 23.42
CA ARG A 177 4.08 10.17 24.86
C ARG A 177 5.36 10.82 25.34
N ARG A 178 5.26 11.81 26.24
CA ARG A 178 6.39 12.56 26.80
C ARG A 178 7.28 11.63 27.65
N GLY A 179 8.10 10.81 27.02
CA GLY A 179 9.37 10.37 27.57
C GLY A 179 10.41 11.45 27.24
N ARG A 180 11.19 11.89 28.23
CA ARG A 180 12.20 12.96 28.11
C ARG A 180 13.15 12.74 26.92
N ALA A 181 12.83 13.30 25.77
CA ALA A 181 13.78 13.63 24.71
C ALA A 181 13.22 14.84 23.96
N ARG A 182 13.88 15.99 24.13
CA ARG A 182 13.55 17.22 23.39
C ARG A 182 13.96 17.00 21.94
N TYR A 183 13.04 16.59 21.08
CA TYR A 183 13.27 16.59 19.64
C TYR A 183 13.08 18.00 19.11
N ARG A 184 14.18 18.59 18.63
CA ARG A 184 14.19 19.85 17.89
C ARG A 184 13.94 19.46 16.43
N ALA A 185 12.77 19.81 15.89
CA ALA A 185 12.49 19.61 14.48
C ALA A 185 13.48 20.45 13.67
N VAL A 186 14.49 19.80 13.08
CA VAL A 186 15.31 20.41 12.03
C VAL A 186 14.59 20.09 10.73
N PHE A 187 13.78 21.04 10.25
CA PHE A 187 13.32 21.03 8.87
C PHE A 187 14.51 21.42 8.00
N SER A 188 15.09 20.43 7.31
CA SER A 188 15.92 20.69 6.14
C SER A 188 15.02 20.55 4.92
N ASP A 189 14.75 21.67 4.26
CA ASP A 189 14.25 21.68 2.89
C ASP A 189 15.27 21.03 1.95
N SER A 190 14.78 20.62 0.78
CA SER A 190 15.48 19.92 -0.32
C SER A 190 15.39 18.39 -0.27
N CYS A 191 14.40 17.83 -0.96
CA CYS A 191 14.63 16.60 -1.73
C CYS A 191 13.60 16.53 -2.85
N GLU A 192 14.08 16.79 -4.06
CA GLU A 192 13.38 16.72 -5.33
C GLU A 192 12.76 15.32 -5.54
N LEU A 193 11.57 15.32 -6.14
CA LEU A 193 10.94 14.14 -6.71
C LEU A 193 11.81 13.64 -7.87
N ASN A 194 12.73 12.73 -7.59
CA ASN A 194 13.41 11.95 -8.63
C ASN A 194 13.00 10.48 -8.55
N ASP A 195 12.49 10.03 -9.69
CA ASP A 195 12.16 8.65 -10.03
C ASP A 195 13.24 7.66 -9.56
N THR A 196 12.85 6.71 -8.71
CA THR A 196 13.62 5.49 -8.48
C THR A 196 12.68 4.29 -8.48
N TRP A 197 12.67 3.60 -9.62
CA TRP A 197 11.97 2.34 -9.88
C TRP A 197 12.54 1.13 -9.12
N THR A 198 13.36 1.33 -8.08
CA THR A 198 14.25 0.28 -7.54
C THR A 198 14.01 -0.09 -6.08
N VAL A 199 13.01 0.45 -5.39
CA VAL A 199 12.75 0.11 -3.97
C VAL A 199 11.26 0.04 -3.69
N TRP A 200 10.55 -0.94 -4.27
CA TRP A 200 9.17 -1.27 -3.88
C TRP A 200 8.96 -2.78 -4.02
N LEU A 201 9.64 -3.50 -3.13
CA LEU A 201 9.54 -4.93 -2.91
C LEU A 201 9.14 -5.07 -1.44
N LEU A 202 8.25 -6.01 -1.11
CA LEU A 202 7.77 -6.37 0.23
C LEU A 202 6.46 -5.69 0.65
N ILE A 203 5.32 -6.38 0.51
CA ILE A 203 4.17 -6.25 1.42
C ILE A 203 3.44 -7.62 1.47
N PHE A 204 3.24 -8.11 2.70
CA PHE A 204 2.54 -9.31 3.18
C PHE A 204 3.25 -10.67 3.15
N VAL A 205 3.22 -11.34 4.30
CA VAL A 205 3.37 -12.80 4.49
C VAL A 205 2.00 -13.43 4.77
N GLY A 206 1.57 -14.40 3.93
CA GLY A 206 0.31 -15.10 4.15
C GLY A 206 -0.07 -16.23 3.18
N SER A 207 0.87 -17.02 2.65
CA SER A 207 0.68 -18.26 1.84
C SER A 207 0.72 -18.14 0.29
N ARG A 208 1.90 -18.49 -0.27
CA ARG A 208 2.17 -18.91 -1.66
C ARG A 208 1.32 -18.22 -2.74
N LYS A 209 1.65 -16.98 -3.10
CA LYS A 209 1.32 -16.44 -4.43
C LYS A 209 1.96 -17.30 -5.52
N THR A 210 1.23 -18.28 -6.06
CA THR A 210 1.59 -18.90 -7.34
C THR A 210 1.19 -17.96 -8.47
N LEU A 211 1.95 -16.88 -8.69
CA LEU A 211 1.87 -16.16 -9.95
C LEU A 211 2.47 -17.05 -11.04
N ASN A 212 1.61 -17.58 -11.89
CA ASN A 212 1.99 -18.30 -13.10
C ASN A 212 2.79 -17.32 -13.98
N ARG A 213 4.10 -17.54 -14.11
CA ARG A 213 4.92 -16.81 -15.09
C ARG A 213 4.29 -17.02 -16.48
N PRO A 214 4.05 -15.98 -17.29
CA PRO A 214 3.62 -16.20 -18.67
C PRO A 214 4.72 -16.98 -19.41
N ASN A 215 4.35 -18.14 -19.95
CA ASN A 215 5.18 -18.97 -20.81
C ASN A 215 5.65 -18.14 -22.02
N ALA A 216 6.95 -17.86 -22.08
CA ALA A 216 7.60 -17.33 -23.27
C ALA A 216 7.74 -18.44 -24.32
N THR A 217 6.65 -18.78 -25.02
CA THR A 217 6.70 -19.56 -26.27
C THR A 217 5.61 -19.10 -27.23
N ALA A 218 5.77 -17.92 -27.81
CA ALA A 218 5.08 -17.57 -29.05
C ALA A 218 6.06 -17.78 -30.22
N HIS A 219 5.75 -18.78 -31.03
CA HIS A 219 6.45 -19.13 -32.27
C HIS A 219 6.50 -17.94 -33.23
N ALA A 220 7.71 -17.53 -33.63
CA ALA A 220 7.92 -16.64 -34.77
C ALA A 220 7.94 -17.47 -36.07
N PRO A 221 7.14 -17.13 -37.10
CA PRO A 221 7.28 -17.75 -38.41
C PRO A 221 8.54 -17.25 -39.12
N ARG A 222 9.36 -18.22 -39.52
CA ARG A 222 10.52 -18.08 -40.40
C ARG A 222 10.09 -17.46 -41.73
N PHE A 223 10.83 -16.45 -42.22
CA PHE A 223 11.38 -16.36 -43.59
C PHE A 223 11.99 -14.96 -43.81
N LEU A 224 13.31 -14.90 -44.02
CA LEU A 224 14.08 -14.10 -45.01
C LEU A 224 15.58 -13.99 -44.61
N PRO A 225 16.50 -13.78 -45.58
CA PRO A 225 17.77 -14.50 -45.63
C PRO A 225 18.98 -13.79 -45.00
N ARG A 226 20.00 -14.62 -44.75
CA ARG A 226 21.35 -14.29 -44.25
C ARG A 226 22.01 -13.11 -44.98
N ARG A 227 22.38 -12.07 -44.22
CA ARG A 227 23.67 -11.38 -44.42
C ARG A 227 24.19 -10.77 -43.12
N VAL A 228 25.35 -11.29 -42.72
CA VAL A 228 26.43 -10.68 -41.90
C VAL A 228 26.15 -10.45 -40.40
N ARG A 229 26.65 -11.42 -39.61
CA ARG A 229 27.05 -11.28 -38.20
C ARG A 229 28.09 -10.16 -38.05
N GLY A 230 27.94 -9.30 -37.04
CA GLY A 230 29.03 -8.48 -36.51
C GLY A 230 28.53 -7.40 -35.55
N LEU A 231 29.03 -7.43 -34.31
CA LEU A 231 28.86 -6.47 -33.20
C LEU A 231 27.55 -6.57 -32.38
N LEU A 232 27.62 -7.38 -31.31
CA LEU A 232 26.79 -7.24 -30.11
C LEU A 232 27.42 -6.17 -29.22
N GLY A 233 26.78 -5.01 -29.09
CA GLY A 233 27.16 -3.99 -28.11
C GLY A 233 26.59 -2.60 -28.39
N ARG A 234 25.51 -2.27 -27.66
CA ARG A 234 24.88 -0.95 -27.47
C ARG A 234 23.86 -0.46 -28.52
N ALA A 235 22.71 -0.07 -27.96
CA ALA A 235 21.79 1.01 -28.33
C ALA A 235 21.14 1.00 -29.72
N VAL A 236 19.83 0.72 -29.75
CA VAL A 236 18.77 1.49 -30.45
C VAL A 236 17.49 1.15 -29.64
N ASP A 237 16.94 2.05 -28.84
CA ASP A 237 16.09 3.19 -29.18
C ASP A 237 14.74 2.82 -29.84
N ASP A 238 13.72 3.47 -29.28
CA ASP A 238 12.47 3.93 -29.90
C ASP A 238 11.35 2.97 -30.27
N ALA A 239 10.31 2.99 -29.42
CA ALA A 239 8.95 3.46 -29.72
C ALA A 239 7.98 2.76 -28.73
N TYR A 240 7.18 3.45 -27.93
CA TYR A 240 6.00 4.16 -28.43
C TYR A 240 5.51 5.21 -27.42
N PHE A 241 5.52 6.47 -27.85
CA PHE A 241 4.61 7.52 -27.38
C PHE A 241 3.18 7.17 -27.81
N MET A 242 2.18 7.46 -26.97
CA MET A 242 0.90 8.10 -27.36
C MET A 242 0.05 8.35 -26.10
N ARG A 243 -0.18 9.65 -25.85
CA ARG A 243 -1.26 10.33 -25.13
C ARG A 243 -2.02 9.60 -24.01
#